data_AF-A0A2V9ZYL6-F1
#
_entry.id   AF-A0A2V9ZYL6-F1
#
_cell.length_a   1.000
_cell.length_b   1.000
_cell.length_c   1.000
_cell.angle_alpha   90.00
_cell.angle_beta   90.00
_cell.angle_gamma   90.00
#
_symmetry.space_group_name_H-M   'P 1'
#
loop_
_entity.id
_entity.type
_entity.pdbx_description
1 polymer ?
#
loop_
_entity_poly.entity_id
_entity_poly.type
_entity_poly.pdbx_seq_one_letter_code
_entity_poly.pdbx_strand_id
1 'polypeptide(L)'
;MNAFETPFESIESAHTPFESIESAHEFLKLLVETVNDTRRDVELDLQSGDNDKLSRRVEALRLVAYKLEKLEHHVKASGRLLNDLRMLQRVLL
;
A
#
# COMPACT_ATOMS: atom_id res chain seq x y z
N MET A 1 24.65 -19.99 -19.72
CA MET A 1 23.75 -19.19 -20.58
C MET A 1 22.45 -19.08 -19.80
N ASN A 2 22.30 -18.05 -18.98
CA ASN A 2 21.24 -17.96 -17.98
C ASN A 2 20.01 -17.28 -18.58
N ALA A 3 18.89 -18.00 -18.64
CA ALA A 3 17.60 -17.52 -19.11
C ALA A 3 16.79 -16.85 -17.99
N PHE A 4 17.38 -15.86 -17.31
CA PHE A 4 16.74 -15.08 -16.24
C PHE A 4 16.92 -13.57 -16.44
N GLU A 5 16.82 -13.12 -17.68
CA GLU A 5 16.51 -11.72 -18.00
C GLU A 5 15.15 -11.71 -18.70
N THR A 6 14.08 -11.82 -17.93
CA THR A 6 12.84 -11.14 -18.35
C THR A 6 13.14 -9.65 -18.25
N PRO A 7 13.05 -8.88 -19.34
CA PRO A 7 13.20 -7.43 -19.24
C PRO A 7 12.16 -6.96 -18.24
N PHE A 8 12.58 -6.20 -17.23
CA PHE A 8 11.65 -5.39 -16.45
C PHE A 8 10.97 -4.52 -17.49
N GLU A 9 9.77 -4.94 -17.89
CA GLU A 9 8.98 -4.31 -18.92
C GLU A 9 8.94 -2.84 -18.54
N SER A 10 9.58 -2.01 -19.38
CA SER A 10 9.58 -0.57 -19.17
C SER A 10 8.12 -0.19 -19.04
N ILE A 11 7.74 0.27 -17.85
CA ILE A 11 6.44 0.89 -17.62
C ILE A 11 6.50 2.23 -18.36
N GLU A 12 6.52 2.20 -19.69
CA GLU A 12 6.28 3.36 -20.51
C GLU A 12 4.79 3.61 -20.45
N SER A 13 4.44 4.69 -19.75
CA SER A 13 3.13 5.36 -19.63
C SER A 13 2.22 5.05 -18.42
N ALA A 14 2.73 4.50 -17.33
CA ALA A 14 2.18 4.86 -16.01
C ALA A 14 3.08 5.97 -15.45
N HIS A 15 2.56 7.20 -15.42
CA HIS A 15 3.23 8.41 -14.91
C HIS A 15 4.22 8.08 -13.80
N THR A 16 5.47 8.53 -13.90
CA THR A 16 6.44 8.21 -12.86
C THR A 16 5.86 8.70 -11.53
N PRO A 17 5.90 7.85 -10.47
CA PRO A 17 5.30 8.22 -9.21
C PRO A 17 5.85 9.56 -8.73
N PHE A 18 4.96 10.41 -8.23
CA PHE A 18 5.31 11.70 -7.62
C PHE A 18 5.77 12.84 -8.56
N GLU A 19 5.68 12.68 -9.88
CA GLU A 19 5.89 13.80 -10.83
C GLU A 19 4.86 14.94 -10.70
N SER A 20 3.66 14.65 -10.22
CA SER A 20 2.58 15.62 -10.08
C SER A 20 1.63 15.23 -8.94
N ILE A 21 0.72 16.13 -8.55
CA ILE A 21 -0.34 15.81 -7.58
C ILE A 21 -1.25 14.68 -8.10
N GLU A 22 -1.48 14.65 -9.42
CA GLU A 22 -2.24 13.57 -10.08
C GLU A 22 -1.54 12.22 -9.91
N SER A 23 -0.26 12.11 -10.30
CA SER A 23 0.47 10.84 -10.22
C SER A 23 0.75 10.41 -8.79
N ALA A 24 0.93 11.35 -7.85
CA ALA A 24 1.00 11.05 -6.43
C ALA A 24 -0.32 10.52 -5.87
N HIS A 25 -1.47 11.06 -6.31
CA HIS A 25 -2.79 10.57 -5.89
C HIS A 25 -3.04 9.15 -6.41
N GLU A 26 -2.71 8.87 -7.67
CA GLU A 26 -2.82 7.51 -8.24
C GLU A 26 -1.89 6.52 -7.53
N PHE A 27 -0.66 6.93 -7.19
CA PHE A 27 0.23 6.09 -6.39
C PHE A 27 -0.38 5.74 -5.02
N LEU A 28 -0.98 6.72 -4.32
CA LEU A 28 -1.59 6.44 -3.01
C LEU A 28 -2.77 5.48 -3.10
N LYS A 29 -3.51 5.42 -4.22
CA LYS A 29 -4.56 4.41 -4.42
C LYS A 29 -3.97 2.99 -4.46
N LEU A 30 -2.94 2.79 -5.28
CA LEU A 30 -2.23 1.51 -5.38
C LEU A 30 -1.61 1.10 -4.04
N LEU A 31 -1.07 2.08 -3.31
CA LEU A 31 -0.53 1.83 -1.96
C LEU A 31 -1.61 1.40 -0.97
N VAL A 32 -2.81 2.01 -0.99
CA VAL A 32 -3.93 1.57 -0.13
C VAL A 32 -4.31 0.12 -0.44
N GLU A 33 -4.40 -0.24 -1.72
CA GLU A 33 -4.74 -1.61 -2.13
C GLU A 33 -3.70 -2.61 -1.61
N THR A 34 -2.41 -2.31 -1.82
CA THR A 34 -1.29 -3.16 -1.38
C THR A 34 -1.28 -3.33 0.14
N VAL A 35 -1.51 -2.25 0.89
CA VAL A 35 -1.58 -2.29 2.37
C VAL A 35 -2.77 -3.13 2.84
N ASN A 36 -3.92 -3.01 2.18
CA ASN A 36 -5.10 -3.82 2.51
C ASN A 36 -4.89 -5.30 2.26
N ASP A 37 -4.30 -5.66 1.12
CA ASP A 37 -4.02 -7.06 0.78
C ASP A 37 -3.01 -7.66 1.77
N THR A 38 -1.94 -6.93 2.06
CA THR A 38 -0.95 -7.35 3.08
C THR A 38 -1.60 -7.54 4.45
N ARG A 39 -2.54 -6.66 4.84
CA ARG A 39 -3.27 -6.80 6.12
C ARG A 39 -4.11 -8.07 6.15
N ARG A 40 -4.81 -8.38 5.05
CA ARG A 40 -5.63 -9.61 4.94
C ARG A 40 -4.75 -10.85 5.07
N ASP A 41 -3.59 -10.87 4.43
CA ASP A 41 -2.65 -12.00 4.52
C ASP A 41 -2.18 -12.23 5.96
N VAL A 42 -1.83 -11.16 6.68
CA VAL A 42 -1.45 -11.22 8.10
C VAL A 42 -2.60 -11.73 8.98
N GLU A 43 -3.84 -11.36 8.67
CA GLU A 43 -5.03 -11.83 9.39
C GLU A 43 -5.30 -13.32 9.13
N LEU A 44 -5.07 -13.81 7.92
CA LEU A 44 -5.14 -15.25 7.60
C LEU A 44 -4.07 -16.05 8.34
N ASP A 45 -2.85 -15.51 8.42
CA ASP A 45 -1.76 -16.11 9.20
C ASP A 45 -2.09 -16.20 10.70
N LEU A 46 -2.77 -15.18 11.25
CA LEU A 46 -3.25 -15.18 12.64
C LEU A 46 -4.31 -16.25 12.89
N GLN A 47 -5.19 -16.50 11.92
CA GLN A 47 -6.25 -17.51 12.02
C GLN A 47 -5.73 -18.94 11.86
N SER A 48 -4.61 -19.12 11.15
CA SER A 48 -4.03 -20.42 10.82
C SER A 48 -3.05 -20.95 11.89
N GLY A 49 -2.70 -20.13 12.89
CA GLY A 49 -1.69 -20.46 13.90
C GLY A 49 -2.16 -21.42 14.99
N ASP A 50 -1.45 -22.53 15.15
CA ASP A 50 -1.67 -23.52 16.22
C ASP A 50 -1.38 -22.90 17.61
N ASN A 51 -2.39 -22.88 18.49
CA ASN A 51 -2.48 -21.99 19.67
C ASN A 51 -1.38 -22.21 20.74
N ASP A 52 -0.65 -23.32 20.71
CA ASP A 52 0.05 -23.82 21.91
C ASP A 52 1.59 -23.63 21.91
N LYS A 53 2.20 -23.13 20.81
CA LYS A 53 3.67 -22.93 20.73
C LYS A 53 4.15 -21.54 20.30
N LEU A 54 3.24 -20.57 20.08
CA LEU A 54 3.54 -19.38 19.27
C LEU A 54 3.11 -18.02 19.87
N SER A 55 2.95 -17.88 21.20
CA SER A 55 2.47 -16.61 21.82
C SER A 55 3.19 -15.35 21.29
N ARG A 56 4.53 -15.37 21.24
CA ARG A 56 5.33 -14.23 20.72
C ARG A 56 5.10 -13.96 19.24
N ARG A 57 4.90 -14.99 18.42
CA ARG A 57 4.62 -14.83 16.98
C ARG A 57 3.21 -14.25 16.78
N VAL A 58 2.24 -14.72 17.54
CA VAL A 58 0.87 -14.17 17.52
C VAL A 58 0.86 -12.70 17.97
N GLU A 59 1.58 -12.36 19.03
CA GLU A 59 1.75 -10.96 19.47
C GLU A 59 2.39 -10.08 18.39
N ALA A 60 3.44 -10.57 17.73
CA ALA A 60 4.10 -9.86 16.64
C ALA A 60 3.15 -9.64 15.45
N LEU A 61 2.40 -10.68 15.03
CA LEU A 61 1.43 -10.57 13.94
C LEU A 61 0.30 -9.59 14.27
N ARG A 62 -0.19 -9.57 15.51
CA ARG A 62 -1.17 -8.56 15.98
C ARG A 62 -0.60 -7.14 15.88
N LEU A 63 0.66 -6.95 16.27
CA LEU A 63 1.32 -5.66 16.16
C LEU A 63 1.47 -5.22 14.70
N VAL A 64 1.80 -6.15 13.79
CA VAL A 64 1.88 -5.88 12.35
C VAL A 64 0.52 -5.47 11.80
N ALA A 65 -0.55 -6.23 12.10
CA ALA A 65 -1.92 -5.91 11.67
C ALA A 65 -2.33 -4.50 12.13
N TYR A 66 -2.06 -4.15 13.39
CA TYR A 66 -2.32 -2.81 13.92
C TYR A 66 -1.53 -1.70 13.20
N LYS A 67 -0.26 -1.96 12.84
CA LYS A 67 0.56 -1.00 12.10
C LYS A 67 0.07 -0.82 10.66
N LEU A 68 -0.40 -1.90 10.02
CA LEU A 68 -1.00 -1.85 8.69
C LEU A 68 -2.33 -1.08 8.69
N GLU A 69 -3.18 -1.28 9.70
CA GLU A 69 -4.41 -0.48 9.88
C GLU A 69 -4.10 1.02 10.01
N LYS A 70 -3.10 1.37 10.84
CA LYS A 70 -2.65 2.77 10.96
C LYS A 70 -2.11 3.32 9.65
N LEU A 71 -1.32 2.53 8.93
CA LEU A 71 -0.78 2.94 7.64
C LEU A 71 -1.91 3.19 6.63
N GLU A 72 -2.88 2.28 6.53
CA GLU A 72 -4.07 2.43 5.69
C GLU A 72 -4.81 3.74 5.99
N HIS A 73 -5.03 4.05 7.28
CA HIS A 73 -5.67 5.29 7.70
C HIS A 73 -4.91 6.53 7.21
N HIS A 74 -3.59 6.58 7.42
CA HIS A 74 -2.77 7.73 7.02
C HIS A 74 -2.69 7.87 5.49
N VAL A 75 -2.53 6.77 4.75
CA VAL A 75 -2.48 6.80 3.28
C VAL A 75 -3.81 7.28 2.70
N LYS A 76 -4.95 6.82 3.24
CA LYS A 76 -6.28 7.32 2.84
C LYS A 76 -6.49 8.79 3.16
N ALA A 77 -5.98 9.28 4.30
CA ALA A 77 -6.03 10.69 4.65
C ALA A 77 -5.21 11.53 3.66
N SER A 78 -3.97 11.11 3.37
CA SER A 78 -3.10 11.78 2.39
C SER A 78 -3.70 11.75 0.98
N GLY A 79 -4.32 10.64 0.56
CA GLY A 79 -5.00 10.54 -0.73
C GLY A 79 -6.13 11.56 -0.89
N ARG A 80 -6.97 11.73 0.15
CA ARG A 80 -8.00 12.77 0.16
C ARG A 80 -7.42 14.18 0.02
N LEU A 81 -6.35 14.48 0.76
CA LEU A 81 -5.68 15.78 0.66
C LEU A 81 -5.12 16.04 -0.75
N LEU A 82 -4.50 15.03 -1.38
CA LEU A 82 -4.02 15.17 -2.77
C LEU A 82 -5.17 15.39 -3.76
N ASN A 83 -6.29 14.70 -3.57
CA ASN A 83 -7.49 14.92 -4.39
C ASN A 83 -8.04 16.35 -4.23
N ASP A 84 -8.08 16.87 -2.99
CA ASP A 84 -8.52 18.24 -2.72
C ASP A 84 -7.58 19.25 -3.37
N LEU A 85 -6.26 19.06 -3.25
CA LEU A 85 -5.27 19.91 -3.91
C LEU A 85 -5.40 19.88 -5.45
N ARG A 86 -5.64 18.70 -6.03
CA ARG A 86 -5.91 18.54 -7.46
C ARG A 86 -7.16 19.33 -7.86
N MET A 87 -8.23 19.28 -7.07
CA MET A 87 -9.46 20.05 -7.35
C MET A 87 -9.20 21.56 -7.27
N LEU A 88 -8.48 22.03 -6.26
CA LEU A 88 -8.12 23.44 -6.13
C LEU A 88 -7.25 23.93 -7.29
N GLN A 89 -6.24 23.15 -7.71
CA GLN A 89 -5.42 23.50 -8.88
C GLN A 89 -6.25 23.66 -10.16
N ARG A 90 -7.29 22.83 -10.36
CA ARG A 90 -8.17 22.90 -11.54
C ARG A 90 -9.07 24.14 -11.57
N VAL A 91 -9.35 24.74 -10.41
CA VAL A 91 -10.20 25.95 -10.32
C VAL A 91 -9.37 27.24 -10.41
N LEU A 92 -8.08 27.18 -10.05
CA LEU A 92 -7.17 28.33 -10.11
C LEU A 92 -6.52 28.54 -11.48
N LEU A 93 -6.61 27.55 -12.37
CA LEU A 93 -6.11 27.57 -13.75
C LEU A 93 -7.27 27.78 -14.72
#